data_AF-A0A0A9YLU5-F1
#
_entry.id   AF-A0A0A9YLU5-F1
#
_cell.length_a   1.000
_cell.length_b   1.000
_cell.length_c   1.000
_cell.angle_alpha   90.00
_cell.angle_beta   90.00
_cell.angle_gamma   90.00
#
_symmetry.space_group_name_H-M   'P 1'
#
loop_
_entity.id
_entity.type
_entity.pdbx_description
1 polymer ?
#
loop_
_entity_poly.entity_id
_entity_poly.type
_entity_poly.pdbx_seq_one_letter_code
_entity_poly.pdbx_strand_id
1 'polypeptide(L)'
;MNLFAKYSDAVYILPLPRCRYQYAVGQGAIAVTCRTRAHCLKLRLRNTLHHLPTAYACVAERALLHQLQGGCQAPISVSTKYVVCGEGGGLSSPTIDEDMARCSCHRKSLLGFQSTQPDQL
;
A
#
# COMPACT_ATOMS: atom_id res chain seq x y z
N MET A 1 1.90 -37.48 -30.62
CA MET A 1 2.15 -37.63 -29.17
C MET A 1 1.49 -36.44 -28.47
N ASN A 2 0.34 -36.68 -27.83
CA ASN A 2 -0.56 -35.65 -27.30
C ASN A 2 -0.06 -35.15 -25.95
N LEU A 3 0.44 -33.91 -25.89
CA LEU A 3 0.91 -33.27 -24.66
C LEU A 3 -0.14 -32.39 -23.94
N PHE A 4 -1.41 -32.45 -24.35
CA PHE A 4 -2.49 -31.61 -23.79
C PHE A 4 -3.63 -32.39 -23.13
N ALA A 5 -3.50 -33.71 -23.00
CA ALA A 5 -4.55 -34.56 -22.45
C ALA A 5 -4.29 -34.88 -20.97
N LYS A 6 -4.46 -33.89 -20.08
CA LYS A 6 -4.79 -34.02 -18.65
C LYS A 6 -4.85 -32.62 -18.01
N TYR A 7 -5.85 -31.83 -18.40
CA TYR A 7 -6.25 -30.66 -17.61
C TYR A 7 -7.18 -31.17 -16.51
N SER A 8 -6.60 -31.86 -15.53
CA SER A 8 -7.26 -32.19 -14.26
C SER A 8 -7.55 -30.89 -13.52
N ASP A 9 -8.72 -30.80 -12.88
CA ASP A 9 -9.36 -29.65 -12.21
C ASP A 9 -8.57 -28.98 -11.05
N ALA A 10 -7.25 -28.94 -11.14
CA ALA A 10 -6.36 -28.32 -10.18
C ALA A 10 -6.16 -26.84 -10.53
N VAL A 11 -6.67 -25.96 -9.66
CA VAL A 11 -6.34 -24.54 -9.69
C VAL A 11 -4.95 -24.37 -9.06
N TYR A 12 -3.96 -23.98 -9.86
CA TYR A 12 -2.64 -23.63 -9.37
C TYR A 12 -2.58 -22.13 -9.09
N ILE A 13 -2.35 -21.76 -7.83
CA ILE A 13 -2.07 -20.37 -7.44
C ILE A 13 -0.56 -20.19 -7.43
N LEU A 14 -0.03 -19.51 -8.45
CA LEU A 14 1.39 -19.19 -8.55
C LEU A 14 1.61 -17.73 -8.11
N PRO A 15 2.24 -17.48 -6.94
CA PRO A 15 2.51 -16.12 -6.50
C PRO A 15 3.52 -15.45 -7.44
N LEU A 16 3.18 -14.26 -7.93
CA LEU A 16 4.08 -13.51 -8.80
C LEU A 16 5.20 -12.85 -7.97
N PRO A 17 6.44 -12.83 -8.49
CA PRO A 17 7.56 -12.19 -7.80
C PRO A 17 7.38 -10.67 -7.76
N ARG A 18 7.34 -10.11 -6.54
CA ARG A 18 7.14 -8.66 -6.28
C ARG A 18 8.20 -7.75 -6.93
N CYS A 19 9.39 -8.27 -7.24
CA CYS A 19 10.44 -7.51 -7.92
C CYS A 19 10.16 -7.26 -9.42
N ARG A 20 9.25 -8.02 -10.05
CA ARG A 20 8.85 -7.86 -11.47
C ARG A 20 7.40 -7.45 -11.64
N TYR A 21 6.53 -7.85 -10.70
CA TYR A 21 5.10 -7.57 -10.74
C TYR A 21 4.73 -6.79 -9.48
N GLN A 22 4.88 -5.47 -9.56
CA GLN A 22 4.40 -4.55 -8.53
C GLN A 22 2.87 -4.53 -8.50
N TYR A 23 2.30 -4.15 -7.36
CA TYR A 23 0.86 -4.21 -7.14
C TYR A 23 0.19 -2.84 -7.35
N ALA A 24 -1.13 -2.83 -7.53
CA ALA A 24 -1.89 -1.59 -7.67
C ALA A 24 -2.02 -0.86 -6.31
N VAL A 25 -2.15 0.46 -6.32
CA VAL A 25 -2.34 1.26 -5.09
C VAL A 25 -3.46 0.70 -4.21
N GLY A 26 -3.13 0.33 -2.97
CA GLY A 26 -4.06 -0.25 -2.00
C GLY A 26 -4.47 -1.70 -2.27
N GLN A 27 -3.79 -2.44 -3.16
CA GLN A 27 -4.13 -3.83 -3.46
C GLN A 27 -4.03 -4.70 -2.20
N GLY A 28 -5.12 -5.40 -1.89
CA GLY A 28 -5.22 -6.25 -0.70
C GLY A 28 -5.63 -5.53 0.59
N ALA A 29 -5.81 -4.20 0.56
CA ALA A 29 -6.37 -3.44 1.68
C ALA A 29 -7.88 -3.23 1.53
N ILE A 30 -8.59 -3.17 2.66
CA ILE A 30 -10.02 -2.87 2.71
C ILE A 30 -10.20 -1.48 3.31
N ALA A 31 -10.85 -0.59 2.57
CA ALA A 31 -11.22 0.74 3.05
C ALA A 31 -12.69 0.75 3.51
N VAL A 32 -12.93 1.17 4.74
CA VAL A 32 -14.28 1.40 5.28
C VAL A 32 -14.53 2.89 5.34
N THR A 33 -15.49 3.39 4.56
CA THR A 33 -15.88 4.80 4.57
C THR A 33 -17.16 4.99 5.38
N CYS A 34 -17.27 6.11 6.07
CA CYS A 34 -18.47 6.47 6.79
C CYS A 34 -18.66 8.00 6.76
N ARG A 35 -19.84 8.46 7.21
CA ARG A 35 -20.13 9.90 7.25
C ARG A 35 -19.17 10.63 8.19
N THR A 36 -18.68 11.79 7.77
CA THR A 36 -17.70 12.60 8.52
C THR A 36 -18.13 12.93 9.96
N ARG A 37 -19.44 13.12 10.18
CA ARG A 37 -20.03 13.45 11.49
C ARG A 37 -20.26 12.25 12.43
N ALA A 38 -20.06 11.01 11.98
CA ALA A 38 -20.32 9.82 12.79
C ALA A 38 -19.12 9.46 13.70
N HIS A 39 -18.77 10.35 14.64
CA HIS A 39 -17.57 10.21 15.49
C HIS A 39 -17.53 8.92 16.30
N CYS A 40 -18.64 8.53 16.94
CA CYS A 40 -18.71 7.30 17.74
C CYS A 40 -18.46 6.04 16.89
N LEU A 41 -18.97 6.02 15.65
CA LEU A 41 -18.74 4.91 14.73
C LEU A 41 -17.28 4.88 14.28
N LYS A 42 -16.69 6.02 13.93
CA LYS A 42 -15.26 6.12 13.56
C LYS A 42 -14.35 5.59 14.65
N LEU A 43 -14.57 5.99 15.90
CA LEU A 43 -13.80 5.51 17.05
C LEU A 43 -13.92 3.99 17.22
N ARG A 44 -15.15 3.45 17.10
CA ARG A 44 -15.36 1.99 17.18
C ARG A 44 -14.64 1.25 16.06
N LEU A 45 -14.80 1.68 14.81
CA LEU A 45 -14.14 1.06 13.65
C LEU A 45 -12.61 1.14 13.76
N ARG A 46 -12.08 2.29 14.21
CA ARG A 46 -10.65 2.47 14.44
C ARG A 46 -10.12 1.48 15.47
N ASN A 47 -10.81 1.33 16.59
CA ASN A 47 -10.34 0.47 17.67
C ASN A 47 -10.45 -1.03 17.34
N THR A 48 -11.31 -1.43 16.40
CA THR A 48 -11.55 -2.85 16.11
C THR A 48 -10.91 -3.33 14.80
N LEU A 49 -10.86 -2.51 13.76
CA LEU A 49 -10.46 -2.93 12.40
C LEU A 49 -9.18 -2.26 11.91
N HIS A 50 -8.70 -1.21 12.56
CA HIS A 50 -7.61 -0.40 12.01
C HIS A 50 -6.24 -1.02 12.28
N HIS A 51 -5.61 -1.50 11.21
CA HIS A 51 -4.22 -1.95 11.24
C HIS A 51 -3.29 -0.81 10.82
N LEU A 52 -2.59 -0.20 11.78
CA LEU A 52 -1.73 0.98 11.58
C LEU A 52 -0.72 0.81 10.43
N PRO A 53 0.09 -0.27 10.35
CA PRO A 53 1.06 -0.44 9.26
C PRO A 53 0.41 -0.41 7.86
N THR A 54 -0.74 -1.05 7.69
CA THR A 54 -1.47 -1.05 6.41
C THR A 54 -2.05 0.32 6.10
N ALA A 55 -2.55 1.04 7.10
CA ALA A 55 -3.06 2.39 6.92
C ALA A 55 -1.96 3.36 6.45
N TYR A 56 -0.78 3.33 7.09
CA TYR A 56 0.38 4.13 6.66
C TYR A 56 0.77 3.82 5.21
N ALA A 57 0.89 2.54 4.86
CA ALA A 57 1.17 2.11 3.50
C ALA A 57 0.14 2.66 2.50
N CYS A 58 -1.16 2.49 2.79
CA CYS A 58 -2.25 2.97 1.93
C CYS A 58 -2.25 4.49 1.75
N VAL A 59 -1.92 5.25 2.81
CA VAL A 59 -1.82 6.72 2.75
C VAL A 59 -0.70 7.14 1.82
N ALA A 60 0.50 6.56 1.95
CA ALA A 60 1.62 6.87 1.07
C ALA A 60 1.32 6.52 -0.41
N GLU A 61 0.76 5.33 -0.66
CA GLU A 61 0.42 4.91 -2.02
C GLU A 61 -0.64 5.81 -2.66
N ARG A 62 -1.65 6.22 -1.89
CA ARG A 62 -2.69 7.15 -2.37
C ARG A 62 -2.18 8.57 -2.56
N ALA A 63 -1.27 9.04 -1.71
CA ALA A 63 -0.63 10.34 -1.87
C ALA A 63 0.18 10.39 -3.17
N LEU A 64 0.95 9.34 -3.47
CA LEU A 64 1.64 9.17 -4.75
C LEU A 64 0.65 9.22 -5.93
N LEU A 65 -0.43 8.43 -5.86
CA LEU A 65 -1.43 8.39 -6.92
C LEU A 65 -2.06 9.77 -7.16
N HIS A 66 -2.39 10.49 -6.08
CA HIS A 66 -2.97 11.83 -6.14
C HIS A 66 -2.00 12.86 -6.76
N GLN A 67 -0.72 12.82 -6.37
CA GLN A 67 0.30 13.72 -6.93
C GLN A 67 0.54 13.47 -8.42
N LEU A 68 0.47 12.21 -8.86
CA LEU A 68 0.55 11.84 -10.28
C LEU A 68 -0.76 12.10 -11.04
N GLN A 69 -1.79 12.63 -10.38
CA GLN A 69 -3.15 12.79 -10.92
C GLN A 69 -3.69 11.49 -11.55
N GLY A 70 -3.26 10.35 -10.99
CA GLY A 70 -3.61 9.02 -11.46
C GLY A 70 -5.01 8.63 -11.03
N GLY A 71 -5.67 7.84 -11.88
CA GLY A 71 -6.94 7.19 -11.58
C GLY A 71 -6.83 5.68 -11.62
N CYS A 72 -7.96 4.99 -11.51
CA CYS A 72 -8.03 3.52 -11.53
C CYS A 72 -7.47 2.89 -12.82
N GLN A 73 -7.47 3.62 -13.92
CA GLN A 73 -7.00 3.14 -15.23
C GLN A 73 -5.57 3.57 -15.55
N ALA A 74 -4.94 4.37 -14.68
CA ALA A 74 -3.56 4.78 -14.91
C ALA A 74 -2.63 3.58 -14.70
N PRO A 75 -1.63 3.36 -15.58
CA PRO A 75 -0.67 2.26 -15.45
C PRO A 75 0.38 2.56 -14.37
N ILE A 76 -0.07 2.75 -13.14
CA ILE A 76 0.76 3.10 -11.97
C ILE A 76 0.78 1.90 -11.03
N SER A 77 1.97 1.44 -10.67
CA SER A 77 2.20 0.37 -9.71
C SER A 77 3.05 0.86 -8.54
N VAL A 78 2.90 0.19 -7.40
CA VAL A 78 3.58 0.53 -6.15
C VAL A 78 4.14 -0.73 -5.49
N SER A 79 5.09 -0.51 -4.59
CA SER A 79 5.53 -1.48 -3.62
C SER A 79 5.87 -0.72 -2.35
N THR A 80 5.29 -1.05 -1.20
CA THR A 80 5.58 -0.33 0.04
C THR A 80 6.05 -1.27 1.13
N LYS A 81 6.89 -0.73 2.01
CA LYS A 81 7.38 -1.44 3.19
C LYS A 81 7.31 -0.49 4.37
N TYR A 82 6.55 -0.91 5.37
CA TYR A 82 6.51 -0.24 6.66
C TYR A 82 7.74 -0.66 7.48
N VAL A 83 8.51 0.31 7.95
CA VAL A 83 9.71 0.07 8.75
C VAL A 83 9.57 0.80 10.08
N VAL A 84 9.78 0.08 11.18
CA VAL A 84 9.91 0.69 12.51
C VAL A 84 11.39 0.91 12.74
N CYS A 85 11.82 2.17 12.76
CA CYS A 85 13.19 2.51 13.15
C CYS A 85 13.30 2.38 14.67
N GLY A 86 14.00 1.36 15.17
CA GLY A 86 14.25 1.22 16.60
C GLY A 86 15.72 1.42 16.93
N GLU A 87 16.09 2.52 17.57
CA GLU A 87 17.36 2.65 18.29
C GLU A 87 17.15 3.43 19.60
N GLY A 88 17.57 2.84 20.73
CA GLY A 88 17.80 3.47 22.04
C GLY A 88 16.90 4.62 22.50
N GLY A 89 15.93 4.34 23.38
CA GLY A 89 15.53 5.29 24.44
C GLY A 89 14.77 6.57 24.05
N GLY A 90 14.24 6.70 22.83
CA GLY A 90 13.38 7.82 22.43
C GLY A 90 12.22 7.36 21.54
N LEU A 91 11.08 8.05 21.61
CA LEU A 91 9.85 7.74 20.90
C LEU A 91 10.10 7.63 19.37
N SER A 92 10.26 6.42 18.85
CA SER A 92 10.56 6.20 17.43
C SER A 92 9.32 6.39 16.57
N SER A 93 9.28 7.44 15.75
CA SER A 93 8.25 7.63 14.74
C SER A 93 8.32 6.54 13.67
N PRO A 94 7.20 5.92 13.28
CA PRO A 94 7.21 4.98 12.16
C PRO A 94 7.46 5.71 10.84
N THR A 95 8.37 5.19 10.02
CA THR A 95 8.75 5.77 8.73
C THR A 95 8.37 4.81 7.60
N ILE A 96 7.91 5.37 6.49
CA ILE A 96 7.65 4.60 5.27
C ILE A 96 8.88 4.81 4.39
N ASP A 97 9.50 3.72 3.94
CA ASP A 97 10.71 3.80 3.12
C ASP A 97 10.40 4.53 1.80
N GLU A 98 11.02 5.70 1.59
CA GLU A 98 10.79 6.58 0.42
C GLU A 98 11.32 5.97 -0.89
N ASP A 99 12.02 4.83 -0.83
CA ASP A 99 12.78 4.26 -1.95
C ASP A 99 11.94 3.62 -3.07
N MET A 100 10.61 3.64 -2.98
CA MET A 100 9.76 2.76 -3.79
C MET A 100 9.01 3.41 -4.96
N ALA A 101 9.12 4.72 -5.17
CA ALA A 101 8.65 5.38 -6.39
C ALA A 101 9.67 5.26 -7.55
N ARG A 102 10.29 4.07 -7.74
CA ARG A 102 11.25 3.85 -8.83
C ARG A 102 10.49 3.58 -10.13
N CYS A 103 10.31 4.64 -10.92
CA CYS A 103 10.00 4.53 -12.34
C CYS A 103 11.16 3.80 -13.04
N SER A 104 10.86 2.74 -13.78
CA SER A 104 11.87 1.87 -14.42
C SER A 104 12.70 2.55 -15.52
N CYS A 105 12.44 3.83 -15.85
CA CYS A 105 13.15 4.51 -16.92
C CYS A 105 14.10 5.65 -16.53
N HIS A 106 14.03 6.32 -15.36
CA HIS A 106 15.01 7.37 -14.98
C HIS A 106 15.18 7.53 -13.45
N ARG A 107 16.44 7.66 -13.04
CA ARG A 107 16.96 7.69 -11.67
C ARG A 107 16.75 9.07 -10.99
N LYS A 108 15.57 9.34 -10.42
CA LYS A 108 15.37 10.43 -9.43
C LYS A 108 14.33 10.05 -8.36
N SER A 109 14.77 9.99 -7.11
CA SER A 109 13.93 9.97 -5.91
C SER A 109 13.11 11.26 -5.85
N LEU A 110 11.79 11.18 -6.04
CA LEU A 110 10.97 12.36 -6.28
C LEU A 110 10.26 12.93 -5.06
N LEU A 111 10.35 12.35 -3.86
CA LEU A 111 9.41 12.71 -2.80
C LEU A 111 10.09 12.83 -1.44
N GLY A 112 10.32 14.07 -1.00
CA GLY A 112 10.43 14.39 0.42
C GLY A 112 9.02 14.41 1.02
N PHE A 113 8.50 13.23 1.38
CA PHE A 113 7.16 13.08 1.93
C PHE A 113 7.26 13.06 3.46
N GLN A 114 7.07 14.24 4.08
CA GLN A 114 6.89 14.30 5.52
C GLN A 114 5.55 13.66 5.89
N SER A 115 5.63 12.60 6.69
CA SER A 115 4.52 11.76 7.15
C SER A 115 3.31 12.59 7.64
N THR A 116 2.23 12.63 6.86
CA THR A 116 0.92 12.99 7.41
C THR A 116 0.42 11.81 8.24
N GLN A 117 0.07 12.05 9.50
CA GLN A 117 -0.48 11.00 10.36
C GLN A 117 -1.78 10.44 9.74
N PRO A 118 -1.98 9.11 9.70
CA PRO A 118 -3.18 8.47 9.16
C PRO A 118 -4.45 8.85 9.94
N ASP A 119 -4.28 9.48 11.10
CA ASP A 119 -5.34 9.97 11.99
C ASP A 119 -6.22 11.07 11.36
N GLN A 120 -5.79 11.67 10.24
CA GLN A 120 -6.45 12.82 9.59
C GLN A 120 -7.30 12.45 8.37
N LEU A 121 -7.51 11.14 8.10
CA LEU A 121 -8.44 10.63 7.06
C LEU A 121 -9.73 10.07 7.65
#